data_AF-A0A3N9NS74-F1
#
_entry.id   AF-A0A3N9NS74-F1
#
_cell.length_a   1.000
_cell.length_b   1.000
_cell.length_c   1.000
_cell.angle_alpha   90.00
_cell.angle_beta   90.00
_cell.angle_gamma   90.00
#
_symmetry.space_group_name_H-M   'P 1'
#
loop_
_entity.id
_entity.type
_entity.pdbx_description
1 polymer ?
#
loop_
_entity_poly.entity_id
_entity_poly.type
_entity_poly.pdbx_seq_one_letter_code
_entity_poly.pdbx_strand_id
1 'polypeptide(L)'
;MIGPAFDGNYKSLTSDWQYDYDVQRYISVDIRYVLFFTEKHACAGCLLQEMGVNLQADQEVIIKKYLLLFLLSFLFFRHARPIPDQKISWHFPQSQMLLL
;
A
#
# COMPACT_ATOMS: atom_id res chain seq x y z
N MET A 1 13.44 -7.55 -10.71
CA MET A 1 13.34 -6.45 -9.73
C MET A 1 12.09 -6.67 -8.88
N ILE A 2 12.10 -6.42 -7.57
CA ILE A 2 10.98 -6.74 -6.65
C ILE A 2 10.21 -5.49 -6.20
N GLY A 3 10.89 -4.34 -6.08
CA GLY A 3 10.24 -3.08 -5.75
C GLY A 3 11.25 -1.94 -5.58
N PRO A 4 10.95 -0.71 -6.03
CA PRO A 4 11.80 0.45 -5.76
C PRO A 4 11.69 0.87 -4.28
N ALA A 5 12.83 1.23 -3.69
CA ALA A 5 12.86 1.90 -2.40
C ALA A 5 12.35 3.33 -2.55
N PHE A 6 11.45 3.75 -1.67
CA PHE A 6 10.79 5.04 -1.76
C PHE A 6 11.08 5.91 -0.52
N ASP A 7 11.01 5.34 0.68
CA ASP A 7 11.18 6.08 1.93
C ASP A 7 11.61 5.14 3.07
N GLY A 8 11.82 5.66 4.28
CA GLY A 8 11.94 4.92 5.52
C GLY A 8 10.79 5.22 6.48
N ASN A 9 10.65 4.41 7.53
CA ASN A 9 9.73 4.78 8.61
C ASN A 9 10.20 6.05 9.35
N TYR A 10 9.34 6.64 10.19
CA TYR A 10 9.69 7.87 10.91
C TYR A 10 10.94 7.74 11.80
N LYS A 11 11.29 6.52 12.25
CA LYS A 11 12.51 6.24 13.01
C LYS A 11 13.77 6.23 12.16
N SER A 12 13.62 6.11 10.84
CA SER A 12 14.73 6.12 9.88
C SER A 12 15.28 7.53 9.65
N LEU A 13 14.59 8.58 10.09
CA LEU A 13 15.06 9.97 10.00
C LEU A 13 16.34 10.23 10.83
N THR A 14 16.61 9.42 11.85
CA THR A 14 17.80 9.53 12.69
C THR A 14 18.92 8.58 12.26
N SER A 15 18.68 7.76 11.23
CA SER A 15 19.60 6.69 10.81
C SER A 15 20.94 7.20 10.28
N ASP A 16 20.98 8.42 9.75
CA ASP A 16 22.21 9.08 9.28
C ASP A 16 23.20 9.36 10.42
N TRP A 17 22.70 9.49 11.67
CA TRP A 17 23.53 9.71 12.85
C TRP A 17 23.79 8.41 13.62
N GLN A 18 22.75 7.62 13.86
CA GLN A 18 22.86 6.33 14.54
C GLN A 18 21.85 5.33 13.98
N TYR A 19 22.39 4.24 13.44
CA TYR A 19 21.59 3.15 12.88
C TYR A 19 21.17 2.16 13.97
N ASP A 20 19.88 1.83 14.00
CA ASP A 20 19.29 0.86 14.94
C ASP A 20 18.54 -0.23 14.16
N TYR A 21 19.09 -1.44 14.23
CA TYR A 21 18.62 -2.61 13.48
C TYR A 21 17.20 -3.05 13.85
N ASP A 22 16.73 -2.77 15.06
CA ASP A 22 15.46 -3.30 15.53
C ASP A 22 14.27 -2.43 15.09
N VAL A 23 14.47 -1.12 15.00
CA VAL A 23 13.40 -0.16 14.73
C VAL A 23 13.42 0.43 13.32
N GLN A 24 14.56 0.48 12.64
CA GLN A 24 14.64 1.14 11.33
C GLN A 24 14.22 0.19 10.21
N ARG A 25 13.30 0.65 9.36
CA ARG A 25 12.75 -0.13 8.24
C ARG A 25 12.62 0.78 7.03
N TYR A 26 13.04 0.26 5.87
CA TYR A 26 12.79 0.92 4.61
C TYR A 26 11.41 0.55 4.07
N ILE A 27 10.79 1.47 3.37
CA ILE A 27 9.51 1.35 2.69
C ILE A 27 9.82 1.21 1.20
N SER A 28 9.31 0.14 0.60
CA SER A 28 9.34 -0.06 -0.84
C SER A 28 7.95 -0.26 -1.39
N VAL A 29 7.79 0.17 -2.64
CA VAL A 29 6.59 -0.09 -3.41
C VAL A 29 6.75 -1.44 -4.09
N ASP A 30 5.75 -2.30 -4.03
CA ASP A 30 5.77 -3.58 -4.75
C ASP A 30 5.73 -3.33 -6.26
N ILE A 31 6.64 -3.96 -7.01
CA ILE A 31 6.72 -3.78 -8.46
C ILE A 31 5.41 -4.18 -9.17
N ARG A 32 4.63 -5.12 -8.63
CA ARG A 32 3.35 -5.54 -9.20
C ARG A 32 2.33 -4.40 -9.16
N TYR A 33 2.36 -3.58 -8.10
CA TYR A 33 1.51 -2.41 -8.00
C TYR A 33 1.90 -1.34 -9.00
N VAL A 34 3.21 -1.12 -9.18
CA VAL A 34 3.73 -0.18 -10.19
C VAL A 34 3.30 -0.62 -11.59
N LEU A 35 3.52 -1.88 -11.96
CA LEU A 35 3.12 -2.43 -13.27
C LEU A 35 1.60 -2.34 -13.49
N PHE A 36 0.81 -2.65 -12.46
CA PHE A 36 -0.64 -2.49 -12.50
C PHE A 36 -1.05 -1.04 -12.77
N PHE A 37 -0.44 -0.08 -12.08
CA PHE A 37 -0.74 1.34 -12.27
C PHE A 37 -0.33 1.82 -13.67
N THR A 38 0.86 1.43 -14.14
CA THR A 38 1.36 1.79 -15.47
C THR A 38 0.47 1.25 -16.60
N GLU A 39 -0.05 0.03 -16.44
CA GLU A 39 -0.93 -0.59 -17.43
C GLU A 39 -2.37 -0.04 -17.38
N LYS A 40 -2.97 0.03 -16.19
CA LYS A 40 -4.40 0.35 -16.04
C LYS A 40 -4.71 1.83 -15.91
N HIS A 41 -3.84 2.61 -15.27
CA HIS A 41 -4.05 4.04 -15.06
C HIS A 41 -3.30 4.90 -16.07
N ALA A 42 -2.07 4.53 -16.43
CA ALA A 42 -1.26 5.33 -17.36
C ALA A 42 -1.38 4.89 -18.83
N CYS A 43 -2.03 3.75 -19.11
CA CYS A 43 -2.17 3.17 -20.46
C CYS A 43 -0.83 3.06 -21.22
N ALA A 44 0.28 2.91 -20.52
CA ALA A 44 1.64 3.00 -21.09
C ALA A 44 2.17 1.62 -21.50
N GLY A 45 1.50 0.97 -22.45
CA GLY A 45 1.86 -0.37 -22.93
C GLY A 45 3.24 -0.44 -23.61
N CYS A 46 3.70 0.65 -24.23
CA CYS A 46 5.02 0.72 -24.86
C CYS A 46 6.16 0.55 -23.84
N LEU A 47 6.05 1.18 -22.66
CA LEU A 47 7.06 1.07 -21.60
C LEU A 47 7.15 -0.36 -21.06
N LEU A 48 6.01 -1.05 -20.96
CA LEU A 48 5.96 -2.45 -20.50
C LEU A 48 6.62 -3.39 -21.51
N GLN A 49 6.47 -3.10 -22.80
CA GLN A 49 7.12 -3.82 -23.90
C GLN A 49 8.62 -3.57 -23.94
N GLU A 50 9.07 -2.33 -23.73
CA GLU A 50 10.50 -1.97 -23.60
C GLU A 50 11.15 -2.67 -22.40
N MET A 51 10.43 -2.82 -21.28
CA MET A 51 10.90 -3.56 -20.11
C MET A 51 10.85 -5.08 -20.27
N GLY A 52 10.34 -5.61 -21.40
CA GLY A 52 10.27 -7.04 -21.69
C GLY A 52 9.30 -7.83 -20.79
N VAL A 53 8.30 -7.16 -20.19
CA VAL A 53 7.35 -7.79 -19.27
C VAL A 53 6.13 -8.28 -20.04
N ASN A 54 6.03 -9.61 -20.25
CA ASN A 54 4.85 -10.22 -20.88
C ASN A 54 3.69 -10.33 -19.88
N LEU A 55 2.70 -9.43 -19.98
CA LEU A 55 1.55 -9.35 -19.06
C LEU A 55 0.35 -10.24 -19.45
N GLN A 56 0.53 -11.16 -20.42
CA GLN A 56 -0.58 -11.81 -21.13
C GLN A 56 -1.38 -12.86 -20.34
N ALA A 57 -0.94 -13.33 -19.17
CA ALA A 57 -1.54 -14.54 -18.56
C ALA A 57 -2.43 -14.32 -17.32
N ASP A 58 -2.22 -13.29 -16.49
CA ASP A 58 -2.76 -13.32 -15.11
C ASP A 58 -3.67 -12.14 -14.71
N GLN A 59 -3.93 -11.19 -15.61
CA GLN A 59 -4.56 -9.90 -15.27
C GLN A 59 -5.98 -10.02 -14.69
N GLU A 60 -6.86 -10.83 -15.29
CA GLU A 60 -8.26 -10.98 -14.86
C GLU A 60 -8.38 -11.66 -13.49
N VAL A 61 -7.57 -12.69 -13.25
CA VAL A 61 -7.59 -13.48 -12.00
C VAL A 61 -6.98 -12.67 -10.86
N ILE A 62 -5.89 -11.95 -11.13
CA ILE A 62 -5.24 -11.02 -10.19
C ILE A 62 -6.23 -9.93 -9.78
N ILE A 63 -6.83 -9.21 -10.73
CA ILE A 63 -7.71 -8.08 -10.42
C ILE A 63 -8.92 -8.53 -9.60
N LYS A 64 -9.56 -9.65 -9.96
CA LYS A 64 -10.68 -10.20 -9.19
C LYS A 64 -10.26 -10.63 -7.78
N LYS A 65 -9.06 -11.21 -7.62
CA LYS A 65 -8.53 -11.64 -6.32
C LYS A 65 -8.20 -10.45 -5.42
N TYR A 66 -7.57 -9.40 -5.93
CA TYR A 66 -7.23 -8.21 -5.15
C TYR A 66 -8.46 -7.36 -4.81
N LEU A 67 -9.43 -7.24 -5.73
CA LEU A 67 -10.71 -6.60 -5.45
C LEU A 67 -11.48 -7.36 -4.34
N LEU A 68 -11.50 -8.69 -4.40
CA LEU A 68 -12.13 -9.52 -3.38
C LEU A 68 -11.42 -9.38 -2.02
N LEU A 69 -10.09 -9.39 -1.98
CA LEU A 69 -9.31 -9.17 -0.76
C LEU A 69 -9.51 -7.77 -0.18
N PHE A 70 -9.62 -6.75 -1.04
CA PHE A 70 -9.92 -5.39 -0.64
C PHE A 70 -11.33 -5.29 -0.02
N LEU A 71 -12.35 -5.87 -0.66
CA LEU A 71 -13.71 -5.92 -0.13
C LEU A 71 -13.83 -6.73 1.17
N LEU A 72 -13.08 -7.83 1.30
CA LEU A 72 -13.02 -8.64 2.51
C LEU A 72 -12.35 -7.88 3.67
N SER A 73 -11.32 -7.08 3.39
CA SER A 73 -10.71 -6.22 4.42
C SER A 73 -11.66 -5.13 4.92
N PHE A 74 -12.49 -4.56 4.03
CA PHE A 74 -13.55 -3.61 4.41
C PHE A 74 -14.64 -4.24 5.27
N LEU A 75 -15.01 -5.49 5.00
CA LEU A 75 -15.93 -6.27 5.84
C LEU A 75 -15.31 -6.63 7.19
N PHE A 76 -14.01 -6.92 7.24
CA PHE A 76 -13.28 -7.21 8.47
C PHE A 76 -13.08 -5.96 9.35
N PHE A 77 -12.87 -4.79 8.74
CA PHE A 77 -12.72 -3.53 9.46
C PHE A 77 -14.02 -3.08 10.16
N ARG A 78 -15.20 -3.47 9.64
CA ARG A 78 -16.48 -3.29 10.35
C ARG A 78 -16.61 -4.15 11.62
N HIS A 79 -15.78 -5.16 11.80
CA HIS A 79 -15.84 -6.08 12.93
C HIS A 79 -14.60 -6.04 13.84
N ALA A 80 -13.66 -5.12 13.59
CA ALA A 80 -12.51 -4.94 14.46
C ALA A 80 -12.96 -4.35 15.80
N ARG A 81 -12.98 -5.18 16.85
CA ARG A 81 -13.18 -4.70 18.23
C ARG A 81 -12.00 -3.81 18.63
N PRO A 82 -12.25 -2.68 19.32
CA PRO A 82 -11.18 -1.80 19.77
C PRO A 82 -10.22 -2.58 20.67
N ILE A 83 -8.93 -2.46 20.39
CA ILE A 83 -7.85 -3.02 21.22
C ILE A 83 -7.93 -2.32 22.58
N PRO A 84 -8.09 -3.04 23.71
CA PRO A 84 -7.97 -2.41 25.00
C PRO A 84 -6.51 -2.01 25.20
N ASP A 85 -6.28 -0.76 25.59
CA ASP A 85 -5.00 -0.17 26.04
C ASP A 85 -4.14 0.64 25.06
N GLN A 86 -4.74 1.32 24.09
CA GLN A 86 -4.14 2.58 23.59
C GLN A 86 -5.02 3.79 23.91
N LYS A 87 -4.66 4.53 24.96
CA LYS A 87 -5.11 5.91 25.18
C LYS A 87 -4.54 6.81 24.09
N ILE A 88 -5.15 6.77 22.90
CA ILE A 88 -5.03 7.85 21.93
C ILE A 88 -6.39 8.53 21.90
N SER A 89 -6.51 9.66 22.60
CA SER A 89 -7.73 10.47 22.59
C SER A 89 -7.82 11.21 21.26
N TRP A 90 -8.46 10.58 20.28
CA TRP A 90 -8.91 11.29 19.07
C TRP A 90 -10.20 12.02 19.39
N HIS A 91 -10.13 13.31 19.72
CA HIS A 91 -11.31 14.17 19.68
C HIS A 91 -11.54 14.63 18.24
N PHE A 92 -12.34 13.87 17.49
CA PHE A 92 -12.93 14.34 16.23
C PHE A 92 -14.34 14.89 16.52
N PRO A 93 -14.61 16.19 16.28
CA PRO A 93 -15.96 16.73 16.40
C PRO A 93 -16.87 16.14 15.32
N GLN A 94 -18.07 15.69 15.73
CA GLN A 94 -19.07 14.98 14.89
C GLN A 94 -19.64 15.80 13.71
N SER A 95 -19.29 17.08 13.56
CA SER A 95 -19.88 17.94 12.52
C SER A 95 -19.37 17.67 11.09
N GLN A 96 -18.33 16.86 10.89
CA GLN A 96 -17.78 16.57 9.56
C GLN A 96 -18.23 15.25 8.93
N MET A 97 -19.15 14.50 9.56
CA MET A 97 -19.57 13.18 9.07
C MET A 97 -20.71 13.22 8.02
N LEU A 98 -21.32 14.39 7.77
CA LEU A 98 -22.54 14.51 6.94
C LEU A 98 -22.32 15.10 5.53
N LEU A 99 -21.08 15.21 5.04
CA LEU A 99 -20.78 15.79 3.71
C LEU A 99 -19.95 14.87 2.79
N LEU A 100 -20.20 13.56 2.87
CA LEU A 100 -19.86 12.58 1.82
C LEU A 100 -21.06 11.64 1.63
#